data_AF-B9RMY0-F1
#
_entry.id   AF-B9RMY0-F1
#
_cell.length_a   1.000
_cell.length_b   1.000
_cell.length_c   1.000
_cell.angle_alpha   90.00
_cell.angle_beta   90.00
_cell.angle_gamma   90.00
#
_symmetry.space_group_name_H-M   'P 1'
#
loop_
_entity.id
_entity.type
_entity.pdbx_description
1 polymer ?
#
loop_
_entity_poly.entity_id
_entity_poly.type
_entity_poly.pdbx_seq_one_letter_code
_entity_poly.pdbx_strand_id
1 'polypeptide(L)'
;MAGLMLSVPSDLPVGWRFHPTSEELLDHYLKNKRLGVPTEGSDIQEVQICNFDPWDLLDNKSPNEERYFFCRREFYLKTGRIKRKRKTGGGFWKKTGETQSVTPVDSDEEIGTKRIFVYHDPNPTKWVIHEYEYTAQLNSPVKFCLLYLEKLPCEKLPCEYDLQEIASVDLIVVVAISFYVNS
;
A
#
# COMPACT_ATOMS: atom_id res chain seq x y z
N MET A 1 -21.83 -2.69 22.81
CA MET A 1 -20.45 -2.23 22.72
C MET A 1 -20.24 -1.71 21.30
N ALA A 2 -20.58 -0.44 21.04
CA ALA A 2 -20.36 0.18 19.74
C ALA A 2 -18.89 0.62 19.69
N GLY A 3 -18.10 0.05 18.79
CA GLY A 3 -16.73 0.49 18.53
C GLY A 3 -16.77 1.89 17.96
N LEU A 4 -16.06 2.81 18.60
CA LEU A 4 -15.84 4.16 18.08
C LEU A 4 -15.05 4.02 16.77
N MET A 5 -15.73 4.17 15.64
CA MET A 5 -15.07 4.61 14.40
C MET A 5 -14.54 6.01 14.68
N LEU A 6 -13.23 6.15 14.85
CA LEU A 6 -12.60 7.47 14.87
C LEU A 6 -12.53 7.94 13.42
N SER A 7 -13.61 8.59 12.98
CA SER A 7 -13.66 9.35 11.73
C SER A 7 -12.59 10.43 11.75
N VAL A 8 -12.00 10.72 10.59
CA VAL A 8 -11.18 11.90 10.33
C VAL A 8 -11.80 13.13 11.02
N PRO A 9 -11.04 13.94 11.77
CA PRO A 9 -11.57 15.10 12.48
C PRO A 9 -12.39 15.97 11.52
N SER A 10 -13.64 16.27 11.89
CA SER A 10 -14.59 17.01 11.06
C SER A 10 -14.18 18.47 10.79
N ASP A 11 -13.05 18.92 11.38
CA ASP A 11 -12.49 20.26 11.27
C ASP A 11 -11.36 20.40 10.24
N LEU A 12 -11.09 19.36 9.44
CA LEU A 12 -10.11 19.51 8.36
C LEU A 12 -10.67 20.35 7.20
N PRO A 13 -9.91 21.32 6.67
CA PRO A 13 -10.32 22.09 5.50
C PRO A 13 -10.65 21.18 4.31
N VAL A 14 -11.62 21.60 3.50
CA VAL A 14 -11.98 20.92 2.25
C VAL A 14 -10.73 20.74 1.38
N GLY A 15 -10.49 19.50 0.93
CA GLY A 15 -9.32 19.13 0.12
C GLY A 15 -8.17 18.49 0.91
N TRP A 16 -8.23 18.47 2.24
CA TRP A 16 -7.30 17.65 3.03
C TRP A 16 -7.59 16.17 2.83
N ARG A 17 -6.52 15.41 2.59
CA ARG A 17 -6.54 13.97 2.43
C ARG A 17 -5.37 13.33 3.15
N PHE A 18 -5.58 12.11 3.61
CA PHE A 18 -4.51 11.30 4.15
C PHE A 18 -3.58 10.86 3.01
N HIS A 19 -2.40 11.47 2.92
CA HIS A 19 -1.41 11.18 1.87
C HIS A 19 0.02 11.18 2.45
N PRO A 20 0.31 10.26 3.38
CA PRO A 20 1.60 10.20 4.06
C PRO A 20 2.74 9.86 3.12
N THR A 21 3.95 10.35 3.43
CA THR A 21 5.18 9.97 2.74
C THR A 21 5.61 8.53 3.09
N SER A 22 6.49 7.94 2.27
CA SER A 22 7.09 6.64 2.57
C SER A 22 7.78 6.60 3.95
N GLU A 23 8.39 7.71 4.37
CA GLU A 23 9.00 7.87 5.68
C GLU A 23 7.95 7.87 6.80
N GLU A 24 6.90 8.68 6.68
CA GLU A 24 5.81 8.74 7.66
C GLU A 24 5.10 7.39 7.81
N LEU A 25 4.87 6.68 6.70
CA LEU A 25 4.30 5.33 6.70
C LEU A 25 5.12 4.35 7.55
N LEU A 26 6.45 4.45 7.48
CA LEU A 26 7.36 3.57 8.20
C LEU A 26 7.58 4.01 9.64
N ASP A 27 8.09 5.23 9.85
CA ASP A 27 8.57 5.69 11.15
C ASP A 27 7.46 6.19 12.07
N HIS A 28 6.33 6.66 11.53
CA HIS A 28 5.16 7.01 12.33
C HIS A 28 4.17 5.85 12.41
N TYR A 29 3.57 5.43 11.30
CA TYR A 29 2.43 4.50 11.36
C TYR A 29 2.85 3.06 11.67
N LEU A 30 3.76 2.48 10.89
CA LEU A 30 4.13 1.07 11.04
C LEU A 30 4.94 0.81 12.31
N LYS A 31 5.88 1.70 12.66
CA LYS A 31 6.65 1.64 13.91
C LYS A 31 5.74 1.66 15.13
N ASN A 32 4.83 2.64 15.22
CA ASN A 32 3.89 2.73 16.34
C ASN A 32 2.98 1.51 16.41
N LYS A 33 2.47 1.03 15.26
CA LYS A 33 1.69 -0.22 15.21
C LYS A 33 2.46 -1.41 15.78
N ARG A 34 3.74 -1.57 15.44
CA ARG A 34 4.59 -2.66 15.95
C ARG A 34 4.91 -2.50 17.44
N LEU A 35 4.99 -1.28 17.96
CA LEU A 35 5.22 -0.97 19.37
C LEU A 35 3.92 -1.00 20.21
N GLY A 36 2.76 -1.16 19.58
CA GLY A 36 1.46 -1.12 20.27
C GLY A 36 1.05 0.28 20.72
N VAL A 37 1.65 1.32 20.13
CA VAL A 37 1.31 2.72 20.39
C VAL A 37 0.14 3.11 19.47
N PRO A 38 -0.97 3.66 20.01
CA PRO A 38 -2.07 4.17 19.19
C PRO A 38 -1.59 5.29 18.27
N THR A 39 -1.98 5.23 16.99
CA THR A 39 -1.75 6.31 16.02
C THR A 39 -3.03 7.12 15.87
N GLU A 40 -2.99 8.41 16.22
CA GLU A 40 -4.12 9.32 16.05
C GLU A 40 -4.30 9.71 14.57
N GLY A 41 -5.53 10.02 14.16
CA GLY A 41 -5.80 10.64 12.85
C GLY A 41 -5.75 9.73 11.62
N SER A 42 -5.60 8.40 11.75
CA SER A 42 -5.68 7.47 10.62
C SER A 42 -6.54 6.23 10.91
N ASP A 43 -7.46 5.90 10.00
CA ASP A 43 -8.28 4.68 10.04
C ASP A 43 -7.61 3.54 9.24
N ILE A 44 -6.36 3.22 9.59
CA ILE A 44 -5.62 2.11 8.96
C ILE A 44 -6.01 0.80 9.65
N GLN A 45 -6.77 -0.02 8.93
CA GLN A 45 -7.30 -1.28 9.47
C GLN A 45 -6.37 -2.47 9.24
N GLU A 46 -6.48 -3.49 10.10
CA GLU A 46 -5.79 -4.76 9.86
C GLU A 46 -6.52 -5.60 8.82
N VAL A 47 -5.80 -6.13 7.83
CA VAL A 47 -6.34 -6.99 6.79
C VAL A 47 -5.44 -8.21 6.54
N GLN A 48 -6.06 -9.33 6.18
CA GLN A 48 -5.35 -10.46 5.57
C GLN A 48 -5.51 -10.37 4.05
N ILE A 49 -4.62 -9.60 3.40
CA ILE A 49 -4.76 -9.26 1.97
C ILE A 49 -4.93 -10.48 1.06
N CYS A 50 -4.36 -11.62 1.43
CA CYS A 50 -4.44 -12.86 0.65
C CYS A 50 -5.85 -13.50 0.61
N ASN A 51 -6.78 -13.03 1.45
CA ASN A 51 -8.14 -13.57 1.53
C ASN A 51 -9.17 -12.77 0.71
N PHE A 52 -8.76 -11.68 0.08
CA PHE A 52 -9.66 -10.79 -0.66
C PHE A 52 -9.15 -10.57 -2.07
N ASP A 53 -10.09 -10.42 -3.02
CA ASP A 53 -9.76 -9.82 -4.30
C ASP A 53 -9.70 -8.29 -4.12
N PRO A 54 -8.91 -7.56 -4.92
CA PRO A 54 -8.63 -6.15 -4.63
C PRO A 54 -9.87 -5.25 -4.69
N TRP A 55 -10.85 -5.58 -5.52
CA TRP A 55 -12.14 -4.87 -5.60
C TRP A 55 -13.09 -5.14 -4.42
N ASP A 56 -12.79 -6.12 -3.57
CA ASP A 56 -13.54 -6.34 -2.32
C ASP A 56 -13.04 -5.43 -1.19
N LEU A 57 -11.86 -4.81 -1.38
CA LEU A 57 -11.17 -4.02 -0.38
C LEU A 57 -11.36 -2.51 -0.53
N LEU A 58 -11.66 -2.04 -1.74
CA LEU A 58 -12.02 -0.65 -2.03
C LEU A 58 -13.50 -0.59 -2.40
N ASP A 59 -14.22 0.47 -1.98
CA ASP A 59 -15.59 0.68 -2.45
C ASP A 59 -15.55 1.10 -3.93
N ASN A 60 -16.20 0.34 -4.81
CA ASN A 60 -16.18 0.62 -6.26
C ASN A 60 -16.92 1.92 -6.65
N LYS A 61 -17.40 2.69 -5.66
CA LYS A 61 -18.15 3.94 -5.85
C LYS A 61 -17.26 5.14 -6.17
N SER A 62 -15.98 5.12 -5.79
CA SER A 62 -15.03 6.18 -6.13
C SER A 62 -13.97 5.67 -7.11
N PRO A 63 -13.78 6.31 -8.28
CA PRO A 63 -12.78 5.90 -9.26
C PRO A 63 -11.34 6.07 -8.76
N ASN A 64 -11.14 6.88 -7.72
CA ASN A 64 -9.83 7.19 -7.14
C ASN A 64 -9.77 6.76 -5.67
N GLU A 65 -10.53 5.73 -5.28
CA GLU A 65 -10.40 5.20 -3.93
C GLU A 65 -9.01 4.59 -3.75
N GLU A 66 -8.35 4.99 -2.67
CA GLU A 66 -7.07 4.48 -2.21
C GLU A 66 -7.22 4.14 -0.72
N ARG A 67 -6.58 3.07 -0.25
CA ARG A 67 -6.70 2.66 1.15
C ARG A 67 -5.40 2.08 1.69
N TYR A 68 -5.17 2.36 2.97
CA TYR A 68 -4.02 1.86 3.72
C TYR A 68 -4.46 0.74 4.66
N PHE A 69 -3.64 -0.29 4.79
CA PHE A 69 -3.89 -1.42 5.67
C PHE A 69 -2.63 -1.86 6.42
N PHE A 70 -2.82 -2.38 7.63
CA PHE A 70 -1.82 -3.20 8.30
C PHE A 70 -2.03 -4.68 7.93
N CYS A 71 -0.96 -5.40 7.63
CA CYS A 71 -1.04 -6.84 7.36
C CYS A 71 0.03 -7.57 8.17
N ARG A 72 -0.36 -8.64 8.89
CA ARG A 72 0.61 -9.45 9.65
C ARG A 72 1.44 -10.28 8.69
N ARG A 73 2.76 -10.19 8.83
CA ARG A 73 3.74 -10.86 7.96
C ARG A 73 3.62 -12.39 7.99
N GLU A 74 3.15 -12.96 9.09
CA GLU A 74 2.91 -14.40 9.23
C GLU A 74 1.92 -14.96 8.19
N PHE A 75 1.00 -14.13 7.70
CA PHE A 75 0.04 -14.52 6.66
C PHE A 75 0.68 -14.60 5.27
N TYR A 76 1.80 -13.90 5.04
CA TYR A 76 2.63 -14.07 3.85
C TYR A 76 3.52 -15.32 3.94
N LEU A 77 4.10 -15.57 5.12
CA LEU A 77 5.16 -16.57 5.31
C LEU A 77 4.63 -17.99 5.50
N LYS A 78 3.49 -18.20 6.19
CA LYS A 78 2.91 -19.55 6.37
C LYS A 78 2.47 -20.20 5.04
N THR A 79 2.35 -19.42 3.98
CA THR A 79 1.91 -19.87 2.66
C THR A 79 3.07 -20.27 1.75
N GLY A 80 4.34 -20.05 2.17
CA GLY A 80 5.56 -20.51 1.48
C GLY A 80 5.77 -20.04 0.04
N ARG A 81 4.84 -19.24 -0.50
CA ARG A 81 4.72 -18.81 -1.89
C ARG A 81 3.45 -17.94 -1.97
N ILE A 82 3.55 -16.69 -2.41
CA ILE A 82 2.43 -16.01 -3.12
C ILE A 82 2.27 -16.69 -4.49
N LYS A 83 2.15 -18.02 -4.49
CA LYS A 83 1.97 -18.87 -5.66
C LYS A 83 1.10 -20.04 -5.20
N ARG A 84 -0.14 -20.02 -5.70
CA ARG A 84 -0.96 -21.21 -6.03
C ARG A 84 -1.82 -21.89 -4.96
N LYS A 85 -2.04 -21.34 -3.77
CA LYS A 85 -3.14 -21.85 -2.90
C LYS A 85 -4.06 -20.73 -2.46
N ARG A 86 -5.00 -20.43 -3.35
CA ARG A 86 -6.04 -19.44 -3.17
C ARG A 86 -7.21 -20.01 -2.38
N LYS A 87 -7.80 -19.15 -1.55
CA LYS A 87 -9.24 -19.10 -1.24
C LYS A 87 -9.92 -17.85 -1.84
N THR A 88 -9.22 -17.03 -2.61
CA THR A 88 -9.81 -15.97 -3.46
C THR A 88 -10.09 -16.50 -4.86
N GLY A 89 -11.10 -15.98 -5.57
CA GLY A 89 -11.64 -16.62 -6.78
C GLY A 89 -10.92 -16.36 -8.11
N GLY A 90 -10.42 -15.13 -8.40
CA GLY A 90 -10.02 -14.66 -9.77
C GLY A 90 -8.52 -14.63 -10.20
N GLY A 91 -7.61 -13.84 -9.57
CA GLY A 91 -6.13 -13.78 -9.74
C GLY A 91 -5.03 -14.00 -8.62
N PHE A 92 -3.87 -13.32 -8.73
CA PHE A 92 -2.76 -13.39 -7.76
C PHE A 92 -1.87 -12.13 -7.75
N TRP A 93 -1.23 -11.83 -6.62
CA TRP A 93 -0.27 -10.71 -6.51
C TRP A 93 1.13 -11.13 -7.00
N LYS A 94 1.71 -10.38 -7.94
CA LYS A 94 3.07 -10.56 -8.47
C LYS A 94 3.91 -9.35 -8.11
N LYS A 95 5.07 -9.56 -7.47
CA LYS A 95 6.05 -8.48 -7.24
C LYS A 95 6.52 -7.95 -8.60
N THR A 96 6.54 -6.64 -8.76
CA THR A 96 7.08 -5.95 -9.93
C THR A 96 8.17 -4.97 -9.52
N GLY A 97 9.16 -4.84 -10.40
CA GLY A 97 10.36 -4.02 -10.21
C GLY A 97 11.21 -4.36 -8.98
N GLU A 98 12.11 -3.42 -8.68
CA GLU A 98 13.10 -3.55 -7.62
C GLU A 98 12.52 -3.16 -6.26
N THR A 99 13.15 -3.66 -5.20
CA THR A 99 12.82 -3.21 -3.84
C THR A 99 13.53 -1.90 -3.58
N GLN A 100 12.77 -0.87 -3.24
CA GLN A 100 13.30 0.45 -2.95
C GLN A 100 13.64 0.55 -1.46
N SER A 101 14.82 1.09 -1.17
CA SER A 101 15.22 1.51 0.18
C SER A 101 14.46 2.79 0.54
N VAL A 102 14.00 2.89 1.79
CA VAL A 102 13.42 4.13 2.32
C VAL A 102 14.35 4.65 3.39
N THR A 103 14.96 5.79 3.08
CA THR A 103 15.86 6.54 3.96
C THR A 103 15.21 7.88 4.29
N PRO A 104 15.15 8.31 5.56
CA PRO A 104 14.62 9.61 5.95
C PRO A 104 15.37 10.76 5.29
N VAL A 105 14.72 11.92 5.15
CA VAL A 105 15.36 13.09 4.54
C VAL A 105 16.54 13.62 5.39
N ASP A 106 16.48 13.43 6.70
CA ASP A 106 17.44 13.95 7.69
C ASP A 106 18.45 12.90 8.20
N SER A 107 18.50 11.72 7.59
CA SER A 107 19.35 10.61 7.98
C SER A 107 19.92 9.88 6.76
N ASP A 108 21.07 9.24 6.91
CA ASP A 108 21.63 8.32 5.90
C ASP A 108 21.28 6.85 6.19
N GLU A 109 20.53 6.59 7.26
CA GLU A 109 20.17 5.24 7.70
C GLU A 109 18.83 4.79 7.09
N GLU A 110 18.83 3.65 6.40
CA GLU A 110 17.61 3.02 5.91
C GLU A 110 16.69 2.61 7.07
N ILE A 111 15.45 3.07 7.06
CA ILE A 111 14.43 2.71 8.05
C ILE A 111 13.50 1.58 7.60
N GLY A 112 13.45 1.34 6.28
CA GLY A 112 12.61 0.30 5.72
C GLY A 112 12.75 0.12 4.23
N THR A 113 11.87 -0.70 3.67
CA THR A 113 11.82 -0.96 2.23
C THR A 113 10.40 -0.82 1.70
N LYS A 114 10.30 -0.44 0.42
CA LYS A 114 9.07 -0.41 -0.36
C LYS A 114 9.14 -1.47 -1.48
N ARG A 115 8.07 -2.23 -1.65
CA ARG A 115 7.92 -3.23 -2.72
C ARG A 115 6.58 -3.04 -3.41
N ILE A 116 6.56 -3.22 -4.72
CA ILE A 116 5.35 -3.02 -5.51
C ILE A 116 4.85 -4.38 -6.00
N PHE A 117 3.54 -4.59 -5.89
CA PHE A 117 2.85 -5.80 -6.30
C PHE A 117 1.67 -5.44 -7.20
N VAL A 118 1.49 -6.20 -8.27
CA VAL A 118 0.38 -6.03 -9.22
C VAL A 118 -0.49 -7.27 -9.14
N TYR A 119 -1.81 -7.09 -9.13
CA TYR A 119 -2.75 -8.21 -9.18
C TYR A 119 -2.94 -8.70 -10.62
N HIS A 120 -2.91 -10.02 -10.82
CA HIS A 120 -3.04 -10.67 -12.13
C HIS A 120 -4.24 -11.61 -12.16
N ASP A 121 -5.17 -11.41 -13.10
CA ASP A 121 -6.32 -12.29 -13.33
C ASP A 121 -6.64 -12.43 -14.83
N PRO A 122 -6.22 -13.52 -15.47
CA PRO A 122 -4.86 -14.11 -15.42
C PRO A 122 -3.77 -13.15 -15.96
N ASN A 123 -4.17 -12.03 -16.55
CA ASN A 123 -3.32 -10.96 -17.07
C ASN A 123 -3.15 -9.84 -16.03
N PRO A 124 -2.14 -8.95 -16.16
CA PRO A 124 -2.02 -7.79 -15.29
C PRO A 124 -3.31 -6.97 -15.22
N THR A 125 -3.69 -6.59 -14.02
CA THR A 125 -4.82 -5.68 -13.76
C THR A 125 -4.32 -4.30 -13.33
N LYS A 126 -5.24 -3.36 -13.09
CA LYS A 126 -4.93 -2.00 -12.62
C LYS A 126 -4.73 -1.92 -11.11
N TRP A 127 -4.81 -3.04 -10.40
CA TRP A 127 -4.72 -3.08 -8.94
C TRP A 127 -3.28 -3.23 -8.49
N VAL A 128 -2.82 -2.27 -7.70
CA VAL A 128 -1.44 -2.16 -7.25
C VAL A 128 -1.40 -2.07 -5.72
N ILE A 129 -0.47 -2.81 -5.12
CA ILE A 129 -0.11 -2.69 -3.71
C ILE A 129 1.32 -2.21 -3.59
N HIS A 130 1.52 -1.20 -2.77
CA HIS A 130 2.82 -0.81 -2.25
C HIS A 130 2.96 -1.36 -0.83
N GLU A 131 3.85 -2.33 -0.66
CA GLU A 131 4.19 -2.93 0.62
C GLU A 131 5.38 -2.20 1.24
N TYR A 132 5.18 -1.69 2.44
CA TYR A 132 6.18 -1.06 3.29
C TYR A 132 6.57 -2.01 4.43
N GLU A 133 7.87 -2.25 4.56
CA GLU A 133 8.45 -3.11 5.60
C GLU A 133 9.49 -2.35 6.39
N TYR A 134 9.30 -2.24 7.71
CA TYR A 134 10.27 -1.65 8.63
C TYR A 134 11.43 -2.63 8.85
N THR A 135 12.65 -2.24 8.48
CA THR A 135 13.84 -3.12 8.48
C THR A 135 14.52 -3.20 9.84
N ALA A 136 14.44 -2.13 10.64
CA ALA A 136 15.00 -2.14 11.98
C ALA A 136 14.32 -3.18 12.89
N GLN A 137 15.13 -3.83 13.72
CA GLN A 137 14.67 -4.81 14.69
C GLN A 137 13.97 -4.11 15.86
N LEU A 138 12.66 -3.94 15.74
CA LEU A 138 11.83 -3.63 16.90
C LEU A 138 11.61 -4.91 17.71
N ASN A 139 11.72 -4.82 19.05
CA ASN A 139 11.41 -5.88 20.01
C ASN A 139 9.90 -6.16 20.09
N SER A 140 9.29 -6.47 18.94
CA SER A 140 7.87 -6.76 18.81
C SER A 140 7.67 -8.21 18.42
N PRO A 141 6.82 -8.97 19.14
CA PRO A 141 6.54 -10.37 18.82
C PRO A 141 5.78 -10.51 17.49
N VAL A 142 5.12 -9.45 17.01
CA VAL A 142 4.33 -9.46 15.78
C VAL A 142 4.98 -8.57 14.73
N LYS A 143 5.29 -9.16 13.57
CA LYS A 143 5.77 -8.43 12.40
C LYS A 143 4.58 -8.00 11.55
N PHE A 144 4.36 -6.70 11.43
CA PHE A 144 3.42 -6.11 10.48
C PHE A 144 4.18 -5.54 9.29
N CYS A 145 3.50 -5.50 8.14
CA CYS A 145 3.81 -4.64 7.00
C CYS A 145 2.64 -3.65 6.84
N LEU A 146 2.91 -2.50 6.25
CA LEU A 146 1.88 -1.53 5.86
C LEU A 146 1.67 -1.65 4.34
N LEU A 147 0.41 -1.72 3.92
CA LEU A 147 0.02 -1.86 2.52
C LEU A 147 -0.74 -0.60 2.10
N TYR A 148 -0.36 -0.03 0.96
CA TYR A 148 -1.12 1.00 0.27
C TYR A 148 -1.70 0.36 -1.00
N LEU A 149 -3.03 0.23 -1.04
CA LEU A 149 -3.78 -0.35 -2.16
C LEU A 149 -4.43 0.76 -2.97
N GLU A 150 -4.18 0.74 -4.27
CA GLU A 150 -4.76 1.68 -5.23
C GLU A 150 -5.17 0.99 -6.53
N LYS A 151 -6.02 1.68 -7.29
CA LYS A 151 -6.40 1.31 -8.65
C LYS A 151 -5.92 2.39 -9.60
N LEU A 152 -5.07 2.03 -10.56
CA LEU A 152 -4.51 2.98 -11.50
C LEU A 152 -5.61 3.60 -12.41
N PRO A 153 -5.54 4.91 -12.69
CA PRO A 153 -6.59 5.65 -13.43
C PRO A 153 -6.57 5.41 -14.96
N CYS A 154 -5.53 4.79 -15.51
CA CYS A 154 -5.33 4.67 -16.97
C CYS A 154 -6.48 3.91 -17.65
N GLU A 155 -6.91 4.33 -18.85
CA GLU A 155 -7.88 3.60 -19.66
C GLU A 155 -7.32 2.26 -20.17
N LYS A 156 -6.01 2.21 -20.49
CA LYS A 156 -5.30 1.00 -20.94
C LYS A 156 -4.84 0.17 -19.74
N LEU A 157 -4.97 -1.16 -19.85
CA LEU A 157 -4.38 -2.08 -18.86
C LEU A 157 -2.85 -1.93 -18.89
N PRO A 158 -2.16 -1.98 -17.75
CA PRO A 158 -0.71 -1.86 -17.75
C PRO A 158 -0.11 -3.03 -18.53
N CYS A 159 0.72 -2.73 -19.54
CA CYS A 159 1.50 -3.76 -20.20
C CYS A 159 2.70 -4.14 -19.31
N GLU A 160 3.34 -5.29 -19.58
CA GLU A 160 4.44 -5.76 -18.72
C GLU A 160 5.63 -4.77 -18.64
N TYR A 161 5.79 -3.91 -19.65
CA TYR A 161 6.77 -2.81 -19.65
C TYR A 161 6.35 -1.64 -18.74
N ASP A 162 5.09 -1.23 -18.74
CA ASP A 162 4.57 -0.16 -17.86
C ASP A 162 4.67 -0.55 -16.37
N LEU A 163 4.61 -1.85 -16.07
CA LEU A 163 4.78 -2.36 -14.69
C LEU A 163 6.18 -2.14 -14.12
N GLN A 164 7.20 -2.02 -14.98
CA GLN A 164 8.54 -1.65 -14.56
C GLN A 164 8.63 -0.14 -14.28
N GLU A 165 7.90 0.67 -15.03
CA GLU A 165 7.84 2.12 -14.83
C GLU A 165 7.05 2.47 -13.56
N ILE A 166 5.89 1.85 -13.32
CA ILE A 166 5.16 1.95 -12.04
C ILE A 166 6.08 1.62 -10.85
N ALA A 167 7.02 0.69 -11.04
CA ALA A 167 7.95 0.30 -10.00
C ALA A 167 9.15 1.25 -9.83
N SER A 168 9.37 2.14 -10.79
CA SER A 168 10.55 3.02 -10.86
C SER A 168 10.29 4.41 -10.29
N VAL A 169 9.03 4.84 -10.12
CA VAL A 169 8.74 6.26 -9.91
C VAL A 169 7.61 6.52 -8.92
N ASP A 170 7.99 7.09 -7.77
CA ASP A 170 7.14 8.00 -6.97
C ASP A 170 6.93 9.37 -7.67
N LEU A 171 7.45 9.57 -8.89
CA LEU A 171 7.48 10.85 -9.61
C LEU A 171 6.45 11.04 -10.74
N ILE A 172 5.74 10.00 -11.20
CA ILE A 172 4.89 10.12 -12.42
C ILE A 172 3.55 10.83 -12.19
N VAL A 173 3.14 11.10 -10.96
CA VAL A 173 2.03 12.05 -10.74
C VAL A 173 2.35 13.42 -11.35
N VAL A 174 3.63 13.79 -11.44
CA VAL A 174 4.05 15.03 -12.12
C VAL A 174 4.01 14.89 -13.65
N VAL A 175 4.35 13.71 -14.21
CA VAL A 175 4.38 13.51 -15.67
C VAL A 175 2.97 13.48 -16.26
N ALA A 176 2.01 12.82 -15.60
CA ALA A 176 0.63 12.80 -16.07
C ALA A 176 -0.04 14.18 -16.02
N ILE A 177 0.29 15.02 -15.02
CA ILE A 177 -0.20 16.41 -14.95
C ILE A 177 0.47 17.28 -16.02
N SER A 178 1.74 17.03 -16.35
CA SER A 178 2.49 17.80 -17.37
C SER A 178 1.95 17.61 -18.79
N PHE A 179 1.43 16.41 -19.11
CA PHE A 179 0.78 16.14 -20.40
C PHE A 179 -0.63 16.72 -20.48
N TYR A 180 -1.34 16.86 -19.35
CA TYR A 180 -2.71 17.40 -19.32
C TYR A 180 -2.77 18.94 -19.40
N VAL A 181 -1.69 19.64 -19.05
CA VAL A 181 -1.62 21.13 -19.07
C VAL A 181 -1.14 21.68 -20.43
N ASN A 182 -0.68 20.83 -21.36
CA ASN A 182 -0.22 21.24 -22.69
C ASN A 182 -1.00 20.61 -23.87
N SER A 183 -2.28 20.25 -23.65
CA SER A 183 -3.20 19.81 -24.71
C SER A 183 -4.35 20.81 -24.90
#